data_AF-A0A931ZSW8-F1
#
_entry.id   AF-A0A931ZSW8-F1
#
_cell.length_a   1.000
_cell.length_b   1.000
_cell.length_c   1.000
_cell.angle_alpha   90.00
_cell.angle_beta   90.00
_cell.angle_gamma   90.00
#
_symmetry.space_group_name_H-M   'P 1'
#
loop_
_entity.id
_entity.type
_entity.pdbx_description
1 polymer ?
#
loop_
_entity_poly.entity_id
_entity_poly.type
_entity_poly.pdbx_seq_one_letter_code
_entity_poly.pdbx_strand_id
1 'polypeptide(L)'
;MNKVGTALALPRSDWVLVAAGSLLLPLAYPPFHLFVPSFVCLVPAVWLLVAGETDPRPLRRQLVQGLWFGLLSNGLVLYWMVVALWHFTPLSALGYGASIAVLALWSAGLFAVAGWVRRRTGIGLLVTVPVLWTAVEWAVGHQGDVRFPWLGLGT
;
A
#
# COMPACT_ATOMS: atom_id res chain seq x y z
N MET A 1 12.09 -22.08 21.75
CA MET A 1 11.93 -20.63 22.07
C MET A 1 11.15 -19.97 20.95
N ASN A 2 9.86 -19.72 21.14
CA ASN A 2 9.07 -18.91 20.21
C ASN A 2 9.58 -17.47 20.29
N LYS A 3 10.25 -16.99 19.23
CA LYS A 3 10.48 -15.55 19.09
C LYS A 3 9.11 -14.92 19.01
N VAL A 4 8.71 -14.18 20.04
CA VAL A 4 7.57 -13.26 19.97
C VAL A 4 7.99 -12.21 18.94
N GLY A 5 7.67 -12.46 17.67
CA GLY A 5 7.83 -11.47 16.62
C GLY A 5 7.05 -10.23 17.05
N THR A 6 7.67 -9.06 16.92
CA THR A 6 7.04 -7.79 17.28
C THR A 6 5.68 -7.67 16.59
N ALA A 7 4.75 -6.89 17.17
CA ALA A 7 3.38 -6.82 16.71
C ALA A 7 3.24 -6.43 15.22
N LEU A 8 4.29 -5.81 14.66
CA LEU A 8 4.39 -5.32 13.28
C LEU A 8 5.41 -6.10 12.44
N ALA A 9 6.00 -7.20 12.92
CA ALA A 9 6.99 -7.94 12.16
C ALA A 9 6.37 -8.70 10.97
N LEU A 10 7.01 -8.58 9.81
CA LEU A 10 6.77 -9.43 8.65
C LEU A 10 7.91 -10.44 8.46
N PRO A 11 7.63 -11.66 7.97
CA PRO A 11 8.64 -12.60 7.51
C PRO A 11 9.49 -12.00 6.39
N ARG A 12 10.71 -12.53 6.22
CA ARG A 12 11.65 -12.06 5.18
C ARG A 12 11.07 -12.15 3.77
N SER A 13 10.26 -13.17 3.48
CA SER A 13 9.58 -13.35 2.19
C SER A 13 8.67 -12.17 1.85
N ASP A 14 7.94 -11.65 2.83
CA ASP A 14 7.01 -10.55 2.64
C ASP A 14 7.76 -9.25 2.38
N TRP A 15 8.92 -9.04 3.02
CA TRP A 15 9.75 -7.87 2.75
C TRP A 15 10.21 -7.79 1.30
N VAL A 16 10.48 -8.93 0.65
CA VAL A 16 10.80 -8.97 -0.78
C VAL A 16 9.61 -8.47 -1.61
N LEU A 17 8.39 -8.93 -1.30
CA LEU A 17 7.18 -8.51 -2.01
C LEU A 17 6.83 -7.05 -1.74
N VAL A 18 6.98 -6.60 -0.50
CA VAL A 18 6.80 -5.20 -0.12
C VAL A 18 7.78 -4.33 -0.89
N ALA A 19 9.07 -4.62 -0.83
CA ALA A 19 10.09 -3.85 -1.55
C ALA A 19 9.84 -3.86 -3.07
N ALA A 20 9.54 -5.03 -3.65
CA ALA A 20 9.27 -5.15 -5.08
C ALA A 20 8.08 -4.28 -5.51
N GLY A 21 6.94 -4.38 -4.84
CA GLY A 21 5.76 -3.60 -5.21
C GLY A 21 5.93 -2.10 -4.92
N SER A 22 6.58 -1.75 -3.81
CA SER A 22 6.89 -0.34 -3.48
C SER A 22 7.89 0.30 -4.45
N LEU A 23 8.77 -0.47 -5.10
CA LEU A 23 9.66 0.03 -6.16
C LEU A 23 9.01 0.05 -7.53
N LEU A 24 8.14 -0.91 -7.85
CA LEU A 24 7.45 -0.95 -9.14
C LEU A 24 6.46 0.20 -9.32
N LEU A 25 5.82 0.66 -8.23
CA LEU A 25 4.89 1.79 -8.27
C LEU A 25 5.54 3.11 -8.74
N PRO A 26 6.62 3.63 -8.14
CA PRO A 26 7.26 4.84 -8.64
C PRO A 26 7.82 4.68 -10.06
N LEU A 27 8.22 3.47 -10.46
CA LEU A 27 8.63 3.19 -11.84
C LEU A 27 7.48 3.25 -12.86
N ALA A 28 6.24 3.02 -12.42
CA ALA A 28 5.03 3.17 -13.23
C ALA A 28 4.57 4.63 -13.37
N TYR A 29 4.98 5.50 -12.43
CA TYR A 29 4.59 6.91 -12.36
C TYR A 29 5.68 7.85 -12.90
N PRO A 30 5.38 9.17 -13.06
CA PRO A 30 6.42 10.15 -13.34
C PRO A 30 7.59 10.07 -12.34
N PRO A 31 8.85 10.23 -12.81
CA PRO A 31 9.26 10.61 -14.17
C PRO A 31 9.46 9.42 -15.13
N PHE A 32 9.31 8.18 -14.67
CA PHE A 32 9.77 7.01 -15.42
C PHE A 32 8.76 6.50 -16.45
N HIS A 33 7.47 6.47 -16.11
CA HIS A 33 6.37 6.03 -17.00
C HIS A 33 6.65 4.68 -17.70
N LEU A 34 7.30 3.74 -17.02
CA LEU A 34 7.70 2.50 -17.67
C LEU A 34 6.46 1.63 -17.94
N PHE A 35 6.29 1.23 -19.20
CA PHE A 35 5.15 0.45 -19.66
C PHE A 35 4.93 -0.82 -18.82
N VAL A 36 5.97 -1.63 -18.62
CA VAL A 36 5.83 -2.94 -17.94
C VAL A 36 5.42 -2.79 -16.47
N PRO A 37 6.09 -1.96 -15.64
CA PRO A 37 5.67 -1.68 -14.26
C PRO A 37 4.20 -1.28 -14.11
N SER A 38 3.61 -0.52 -15.05
CA SER A 38 2.19 -0.15 -14.99
C SER A 38 1.24 -1.36 -14.96
N PHE A 39 1.62 -2.49 -15.57
CA PHE A 39 0.81 -3.72 -15.55
C PHE A 39 1.12 -4.63 -14.37
N VAL A 40 2.35 -4.61 -13.85
CA VAL A 40 2.83 -5.60 -12.87
C VAL A 40 3.04 -5.07 -11.46
N CYS A 41 2.96 -3.76 -11.23
CA CYS A 41 3.24 -3.15 -9.93
C CYS A 41 2.32 -3.64 -8.79
N LEU A 42 1.11 -4.10 -9.10
CA LEU A 42 0.18 -4.67 -8.13
C LEU A 42 0.39 -6.17 -7.87
N VAL A 43 1.17 -6.89 -8.69
CA VAL A 43 1.39 -8.34 -8.54
C VAL A 43 1.97 -8.67 -7.15
N PRO A 44 2.99 -7.96 -6.63
CA PRO A 44 3.51 -8.23 -5.29
C PRO A 44 2.47 -8.01 -4.17
N ALA A 45 1.57 -7.05 -4.33
CA ALA A 45 0.47 -6.80 -3.38
C ALA A 45 -0.54 -7.97 -3.36
N VAL A 46 -0.89 -8.49 -4.54
CA VAL A 46 -1.75 -9.69 -4.64
C VAL A 46 -1.07 -10.91 -4.03
N TRP A 47 0.24 -11.10 -4.26
CA TRP A 47 0.99 -12.20 -3.64
C TRP A 47 1.12 -12.07 -2.12
N LEU A 48 1.25 -10.86 -1.59
CA LEU A 48 1.18 -10.63 -0.14
C LEU A 48 -0.17 -11.09 0.43
N LEU A 49 -1.29 -10.75 -0.24
CA LEU A 49 -2.62 -11.20 0.18
C LEU A 49 -2.73 -12.73 0.21
N VAL A 50 -2.22 -13.41 -0.83
CA VAL A 50 -2.18 -14.88 -0.88
C VAL A 50 -1.33 -15.45 0.25
N ALA A 51 -0.13 -14.92 0.47
CA ALA A 51 0.75 -15.38 1.55
C ALA A 51 0.09 -15.19 2.93
N GLY A 52 -0.61 -14.07 3.13
CA GLY A 52 -1.29 -13.72 4.38
C GLY A 52 -2.45 -14.65 4.75
N GLU A 53 -3.04 -15.37 3.79
CA GLU A 53 -4.14 -16.31 4.05
C GLU A 53 -3.73 -17.55 4.84
N THR A 54 -2.46 -17.96 4.71
CA THR A 54 -1.92 -19.13 5.40
C THR A 54 -1.48 -18.86 6.85
N ASP A 55 -1.51 -17.59 7.28
CA ASP A 55 -1.11 -17.19 8.62
C ASP A 55 -2.17 -17.61 9.66
N PRO A 56 -1.78 -18.07 10.87
CA PRO A 56 -2.73 -18.40 11.94
C PRO A 56 -3.65 -17.23 12.35
N ARG A 57 -3.23 -15.98 12.09
CA ARG A 57 -3.99 -14.75 12.37
C ARG A 57 -4.09 -13.89 11.10
N PRO A 58 -4.87 -14.33 10.10
CA PRO A 58 -4.77 -13.78 8.74
C PRO A 58 -5.20 -12.32 8.65
N LEU A 59 -6.20 -11.89 9.44
CA LEU A 59 -6.59 -10.47 9.51
C LEU A 59 -5.47 -9.57 10.01
N ARG A 60 -4.82 -9.96 11.12
CA ARG A 60 -3.69 -9.20 11.68
C ARG A 60 -2.53 -9.19 10.69
N ARG A 61 -2.25 -10.33 10.05
CA ARG A 61 -1.19 -10.43 9.05
C ARG A 61 -1.44 -9.46 7.89
N GLN A 62 -2.65 -9.44 7.34
CA GLN A 62 -3.02 -8.59 6.22
C GLN A 62 -3.00 -7.10 6.57
N LEU A 63 -3.44 -6.73 7.79
CA LEU A 63 -3.28 -5.36 8.29
C LEU A 63 -1.81 -4.93 8.30
N VAL A 64 -0.92 -5.77 8.82
CA VAL A 64 0.52 -5.46 8.91
C VAL A 64 1.18 -5.44 7.52
N GLN A 65 0.80 -6.35 6.63
CA GLN A 65 1.26 -6.35 5.23
C GLN A 65 0.85 -5.06 4.51
N GLY A 66 -0.43 -4.70 4.57
CA GLY A 66 -0.94 -3.48 3.94
C GLY A 66 -0.36 -2.22 4.57
N LEU A 67 -0.12 -2.20 5.88
CA LEU A 67 0.54 -1.08 6.56
C LEU A 67 1.96 -0.88 6.03
N TRP A 68 2.80 -1.92 6.01
CA TRP A 68 4.18 -1.80 5.53
C TRP A 68 4.27 -1.53 4.03
N PHE A 69 3.42 -2.21 3.24
CA PHE A 69 3.30 -1.93 1.82
C PHE A 69 2.96 -0.47 1.57
N GLY A 70 1.92 0.04 2.25
CA GLY A 70 1.48 1.42 2.15
C GLY A 70 2.52 2.43 2.64
N LEU A 71 3.20 2.19 3.75
CA LEU A 71 4.26 3.07 4.25
C LEU A 71 5.39 3.22 3.21
N LEU A 72 5.87 2.09 2.68
CA LEU A 72 6.98 2.10 1.74
C LEU A 72 6.57 2.59 0.35
N SER A 73 5.43 2.16 -0.17
CA SER A 73 4.98 2.58 -1.50
C SER A 73 4.65 4.07 -1.53
N ASN A 74 3.83 4.56 -0.59
CA ASN A 74 3.45 5.97 -0.56
C ASN A 74 4.65 6.86 -0.22
N GLY A 75 5.55 6.41 0.67
CA GLY A 75 6.79 7.16 0.93
C GLY A 75 7.68 7.27 -0.31
N LEU A 76 7.86 6.20 -1.06
CA LEU A 76 8.65 6.24 -2.29
C LEU A 76 7.98 7.04 -3.40
N VAL A 77 6.66 6.95 -3.56
CA VAL A 77 5.96 7.67 -4.64
C VAL A 77 5.84 9.17 -4.31
N LEU A 78 5.65 9.53 -3.04
CA LEU A 78 5.50 10.92 -2.59
C LEU A 78 6.82 11.53 -2.10
N TYR A 79 7.96 10.92 -2.38
CA TYR A 79 9.28 11.40 -1.92
C TYR A 79 9.52 12.88 -2.25
N TRP A 80 9.03 13.32 -3.41
CA TRP A 80 9.14 14.69 -3.90
C TRP A 80 8.42 15.70 -3.01
N MET A 81 7.39 15.27 -2.28
CA MET A 81 6.61 16.14 -1.41
C MET A 81 7.48 16.70 -0.28
N VAL A 82 8.47 15.94 0.21
CA VAL A 82 9.45 16.45 1.19
C VAL A 82 10.19 17.67 0.64
N VAL A 83 10.65 17.61 -0.61
CA VAL A 83 11.37 18.70 -1.27
C VAL A 83 10.45 19.90 -1.46
N ALA A 84 9.23 19.68 -1.96
CA ALA A 84 8.25 20.76 -2.16
C ALA A 84 7.90 21.47 -0.85
N LEU A 85 7.68 20.70 0.20
CA LEU A 85 7.26 21.17 1.51
C LEU A 85 8.36 21.90 2.29
N TRP A 86 9.63 21.46 2.14
CA TRP A 86 10.77 22.06 2.81
C TRP A 86 10.96 23.55 2.48
N HIS A 87 10.51 24.00 1.29
CA HIS A 87 10.57 25.40 0.89
C HIS A 87 9.67 26.32 1.72
N PHE A 88 8.63 25.79 2.36
CA PHE A 88 7.72 26.57 3.20
C PHE A 88 8.17 26.61 4.66
N THR A 89 8.51 25.45 5.23
CA THR A 89 9.00 25.33 6.62
C THR A 89 9.60 23.94 6.86
N PRO A 90 10.64 23.79 7.70
CA PRO A 90 11.16 22.47 8.10
C PRO A 90 10.14 21.58 8.80
N LEU A 91 9.11 22.17 9.44
CA LEU A 91 8.03 21.41 10.13
C LEU A 91 7.20 20.57 9.15
N SER A 92 7.27 20.89 7.87
CA SER A 92 6.50 20.25 6.81
C SER A 92 6.90 18.77 6.57
N ALA A 93 8.07 18.34 7.05
CA ALA A 93 8.42 16.92 7.10
C ALA A 93 7.42 16.10 7.94
N LEU A 94 6.81 16.70 8.97
CA LEU A 94 5.72 16.06 9.74
C LEU A 94 4.46 15.91 8.90
N GLY A 95 4.16 16.88 8.04
CA GLY A 95 3.06 16.81 7.08
C GLY A 95 3.24 15.63 6.12
N TYR A 96 4.46 15.46 5.59
CA TYR A 96 4.81 14.28 4.78
C TYR A 96 4.61 12.97 5.53
N GLY A 97 5.14 12.86 6.75
CA GLY A 97 4.94 11.66 7.58
C GLY A 97 3.47 11.37 7.86
N ALA A 98 2.67 12.41 8.14
CA ALA A 98 1.24 12.29 8.39
C ALA A 98 0.48 11.80 7.14
N SER A 99 0.77 12.35 5.96
CA SER A 99 0.17 11.91 4.69
C SER A 99 0.48 10.43 4.41
N ILE A 100 1.74 10.02 4.53
CA ILE A 100 2.12 8.61 4.35
C ILE A 100 1.39 7.72 5.36
N ALA A 101 1.30 8.13 6.63
CA ALA A 101 0.63 7.34 7.65
C ALA A 101 -0.86 7.14 7.31
N VAL A 102 -1.57 8.18 6.89
CA VAL A 102 -2.98 8.09 6.48
C VAL A 102 -3.15 7.17 5.27
N LEU A 103 -2.32 7.31 4.24
CA LEU A 103 -2.37 6.45 3.04
C LEU A 103 -1.99 5.00 3.35
N ALA A 104 -1.07 4.79 4.30
CA ALA A 104 -0.72 3.46 4.77
C ALA A 104 -1.86 2.79 5.55
N LEU A 105 -2.67 3.56 6.30
CA LEU A 105 -3.88 3.04 6.95
C LEU A 105 -4.94 2.63 5.92
N TRP A 106 -5.11 3.38 4.84
CA TRP A 106 -5.96 2.96 3.71
C TRP A 106 -5.47 1.66 3.08
N SER A 107 -4.17 1.53 2.88
CA SER A 107 -3.55 0.31 2.35
C SER A 107 -3.74 -0.88 3.31
N ALA A 108 -3.58 -0.68 4.63
CA ALA A 108 -3.87 -1.69 5.64
C ALA A 108 -5.34 -2.12 5.62
N GLY A 109 -6.25 -1.16 5.53
CA GLY A 109 -7.70 -1.40 5.39
C GLY A 109 -8.03 -2.21 4.15
N LEU A 110 -7.48 -1.84 2.99
CA LEU A 110 -7.63 -2.57 1.73
C LEU A 110 -7.23 -4.03 1.90
N PHE A 111 -6.04 -4.30 2.43
CA PHE A 111 -5.54 -5.66 2.57
C PHE A 111 -6.40 -6.49 3.52
N ALA A 112 -6.77 -5.91 4.66
CA ALA A 112 -7.60 -6.55 5.67
C ALA A 112 -8.98 -6.90 5.13
N VAL A 113 -9.63 -5.96 4.44
CA VAL A 113 -10.96 -6.17 3.85
C VAL A 113 -10.89 -7.15 2.68
N ALA A 114 -9.90 -7.04 1.79
CA ALA A 114 -9.73 -7.96 0.66
C ALA A 114 -9.59 -9.41 1.12
N GLY A 115 -8.72 -9.64 2.10
CA GLY A 115 -8.55 -10.96 2.68
C GLY A 115 -9.76 -11.44 3.48
N TRP A 116 -10.45 -10.55 4.21
CA TRP A 116 -11.68 -10.89 4.91
C TRP A 116 -12.80 -11.29 3.95
N VAL A 117 -13.04 -10.51 2.89
CA VAL A 117 -14.04 -10.81 1.84
C VAL A 117 -13.73 -12.16 1.22
N ARG A 118 -12.49 -12.40 0.79
CA ARG A 118 -12.09 -13.67 0.18
C ARG A 118 -12.31 -14.86 1.11
N ARG A 119 -11.94 -14.75 2.40
CA ARG A 119 -12.19 -15.84 3.37
C ARG A 119 -13.67 -16.07 3.68
N ARG A 120 -14.48 -15.01 3.70
CA ARG A 120 -15.91 -15.11 4.05
C ARG A 120 -16.79 -15.55 2.89
N THR A 121 -16.43 -15.20 1.67
CA THR A 121 -17.28 -15.39 0.48
C THR A 121 -16.70 -16.35 -0.56
N GLY A 122 -15.40 -16.63 -0.50
CA GLY A 122 -14.69 -17.39 -1.54
C GLY A 122 -14.44 -16.62 -2.83
N ILE A 123 -14.87 -15.35 -2.94
CA ILE A 123 -14.66 -14.53 -4.14
C ILE A 123 -13.15 -14.36 -4.38
N GLY A 124 -12.72 -14.62 -5.62
CA GLY A 124 -11.32 -14.56 -6.02
C GLY A 124 -10.73 -13.15 -5.92
N LEU A 125 -9.41 -13.06 -5.71
CA LEU A 125 -8.70 -11.77 -5.64
C LEU A 125 -8.78 -11.00 -6.97
N LEU A 126 -8.99 -11.67 -8.10
CA LEU A 126 -9.20 -11.03 -9.41
C LEU A 126 -10.42 -10.11 -9.44
N VAL A 127 -11.42 -10.35 -8.58
CA VAL A 127 -12.60 -9.49 -8.47
C VAL A 127 -12.46 -8.57 -7.26
N THR A 128 -12.07 -9.14 -6.11
CA THR A 128 -12.00 -8.40 -4.85
C THR A 128 -10.98 -7.27 -4.88
N VAL A 129 -9.79 -7.48 -5.45
CA VAL A 129 -8.72 -6.47 -5.44
C VAL A 129 -9.06 -5.27 -6.31
N PRO A 130 -9.46 -5.40 -7.59
CA PRO A 130 -9.80 -4.23 -8.41
C PRO A 130 -10.94 -3.39 -7.83
N VAL A 131 -11.97 -4.03 -7.28
CA VAL A 131 -13.11 -3.33 -6.67
C VAL A 131 -12.68 -2.53 -5.45
N LEU A 132 -11.95 -3.16 -4.52
CA LEU A 132 -11.50 -2.50 -3.30
C LEU A 132 -10.41 -1.45 -3.58
N TRP A 133 -9.51 -1.71 -4.53
CA TRP A 133 -8.52 -0.74 -4.98
C TRP A 133 -9.19 0.54 -5.49
N THR A 134 -10.13 0.39 -6.44
CA THR A 134 -10.89 1.51 -7.00
C THR A 134 -11.66 2.25 -5.92
N ALA A 135 -12.28 1.54 -4.97
CA ALA A 135 -13.00 2.17 -3.86
C ALA A 135 -12.07 2.98 -2.94
N VAL A 136 -10.87 2.47 -2.67
CA VAL A 136 -9.85 3.18 -1.86
C VAL A 136 -9.31 4.39 -2.60
N GLU A 137 -8.98 4.28 -3.89
CA GLU A 137 -8.56 5.41 -4.71
C GLU A 137 -9.64 6.50 -4.73
N TRP A 138 -10.89 6.12 -4.92
CA TRP A 138 -12.03 7.03 -4.85
C TRP A 138 -12.11 7.70 -3.47
N ALA A 139 -12.03 6.94 -2.38
CA ALA A 139 -12.11 7.49 -1.03
C ALA A 139 -10.96 8.46 -0.72
N VAL A 140 -9.73 8.12 -1.11
CA VAL A 140 -8.54 8.99 -1.00
C VAL A 140 -8.72 10.28 -1.81
N GLY A 141 -9.30 10.18 -3.01
CA GLY A 141 -9.64 11.34 -3.84
C GLY A 141 -10.71 12.27 -3.26
N HIS A 142 -11.50 11.79 -2.29
CA HIS A 142 -12.63 12.50 -1.67
C HIS A 142 -12.41 12.87 -0.19
N GLN A 143 -11.16 12.84 0.31
CA GLN A 143 -10.84 13.23 1.70
C GLN A 143 -10.83 14.75 1.96
N GLY A 144 -11.64 15.53 1.25
CA GLY A 144 -11.70 16.99 1.40
C GLY A 144 -10.35 17.66 1.12
N ASP A 145 -9.84 18.44 2.08
CA ASP A 145 -8.62 19.25 1.94
C ASP A 145 -7.32 18.42 1.88
N VAL A 146 -7.37 17.14 2.24
CA VAL A 146 -6.21 16.22 2.26
C VAL A 146 -6.24 15.25 1.07
N ARG A 147 -7.06 15.52 0.05
CA ARG A 147 -7.16 14.64 -1.14
C ARG A 147 -5.84 14.57 -1.91
N PHE A 148 -5.45 13.37 -2.34
CA PHE A 148 -4.28 13.12 -3.19
C PHE A 148 -4.63 12.28 -4.44
N PRO A 149 -5.50 12.75 -5.36
CA PRO A 149 -5.94 11.99 -6.54
C PRO A 149 -4.95 12.08 -7.72
N TRP A 150 -3.65 11.92 -7.47
CA TRP A 150 -2.60 12.18 -8.47
C TRP A 150 -2.01 10.92 -9.13
N LEU A 151 -2.29 9.73 -8.59
CA LEU A 151 -1.53 8.51 -8.86
C LEU A 151 -2.46 7.35 -9.19
N GLY A 152 -3.41 7.56 -10.09
CA GLY A 152 -4.23 6.49 -10.63
C GLY A 152 -3.42 5.65 -11.62
N LEU A 153 -3.55 4.33 -11.56
CA LEU A 153 -2.93 3.48 -12.56
C LEU A 153 -3.61 3.70 -13.93
N GLY A 154 -2.97 4.47 -14.81
CA GLY A 154 -3.45 4.79 -16.16
C GLY A 154 -3.66 6.28 -16.47
N THR A 155 -3.28 7.19 -15.58
CA THR A 155 -3.21 8.65 -15.82
C THR A 155 -1.81 9.08 -16.22
#